data_AF-A0A7T7CCC6-F1
#
_entry.id   AF-A0A7T7CCC6-F1
#
_cell.length_a   1.000
_cell.length_b   1.000
_cell.length_c   1.000
_cell.angle_alpha   90.00
_cell.angle_beta   90.00
_cell.angle_gamma   90.00
#
_symmetry.space_group_name_H-M   'P 1'
#
loop_
_entity.id
_entity.type
_entity.pdbx_description
1 polymer ?
#
loop_
_entity_poly.entity_id
_entity_poly.type
_entity_poly.pdbx_seq_one_letter_code
_entity_poly.pdbx_strand_id
1 'polypeptide(L)'
;MKKLMMVMGVSAMLLAACGGEEAAEETEATVNLTEGEELFEENCLSCHGDGELYGMPSDDVLTGIEEGPGPMEPNMLEGEDAENVATYVEDAD
;
A
#
# COMPACT_ATOMS: atom_id res chain seq x y z
N MET A 1 -34.24 26.67 29.80
CA MET A 1 -34.99 27.59 28.91
C MET A 1 -34.02 27.99 27.80
N LYS A 2 -34.18 27.71 26.51
CA LYS A 2 -35.16 27.08 25.63
C LYS A 2 -34.26 26.33 24.62
N LYS A 3 -34.39 25.01 24.42
CA LYS A 3 -35.30 24.43 23.43
C LYS A 3 -35.32 25.22 22.11
N LEU A 4 -34.48 24.81 21.17
CA LEU A 4 -34.75 24.79 19.73
C LEU A 4 -34.02 23.55 19.22
N MET A 5 -34.67 22.38 19.16
CA MET A 5 -35.53 21.96 18.05
C MET A 5 -34.79 22.14 16.71
N MET A 6 -34.18 21.07 16.19
CA MET A 6 -34.85 20.05 15.36
C MET A 6 -35.41 20.67 14.08
N VAL A 7 -34.70 20.56 12.97
CA VAL A 7 -35.26 20.48 11.60
C VAL A 7 -34.20 19.83 10.70
N MET A 8 -34.62 18.71 10.08
CA MET A 8 -34.33 18.21 8.71
C MET A 8 -32.93 18.47 8.10
N GLY A 9 -32.28 17.51 7.47
CA GLY A 9 -32.76 16.22 6.98
C GLY A 9 -31.57 15.41 6.48
N VAL A 10 -31.45 14.20 7.01
CA VAL A 10 -30.64 13.15 6.41
C VAL A 10 -31.43 12.65 5.21
N SER A 11 -31.13 13.23 4.06
CA SER A 11 -31.51 12.69 2.77
C SER A 11 -30.43 13.09 1.77
N ALA A 12 -29.27 12.47 1.92
CA ALA A 12 -28.34 12.30 0.81
C ALA A 12 -28.36 10.81 0.50
N MET A 13 -28.93 10.53 -0.67
CA MET A 13 -29.11 9.22 -1.25
C MET A 13 -27.79 8.46 -1.27
N LEU A 14 -27.78 7.30 -0.63
CA LEU A 14 -26.82 6.24 -0.95
C LEU A 14 -27.18 5.72 -2.35
N LEU A 15 -26.58 6.35 -3.35
CA LEU A 15 -26.43 5.76 -4.67
C LEU A 15 -25.41 4.62 -4.51
N ALA A 16 -25.92 3.46 -4.12
CA ALA A 16 -25.23 2.19 -4.30
C ALA A 16 -25.08 1.94 -5.80
N ALA A 17 -24.02 2.49 -6.37
CA ALA A 17 -23.51 2.17 -7.68
C ALA A 17 -22.50 1.03 -7.52
N CYS A 18 -22.95 -0.17 -7.93
CA CYS A 18 -22.18 -1.23 -8.58
C CYS A 18 -20.65 -1.21 -8.44
N GLY A 19 -20.09 -2.14 -7.66
CA GLY A 19 -18.76 -2.71 -7.92
C GLY A 19 -17.83 -2.77 -6.72
N GLY A 20 -17.70 -3.97 -6.11
CA GLY A 20 -16.53 -4.35 -5.31
C GLY A 20 -16.69 -4.27 -3.80
N GLU A 21 -17.00 -5.42 -3.18
CA GLU A 21 -16.33 -5.95 -1.98
C GLU A 21 -14.83 -5.51 -1.95
N GLU A 22 -14.15 -5.13 -0.87
CA GLU A 22 -14.32 -5.32 0.57
C GLU A 22 -13.74 -4.11 1.33
N ALA A 23 -14.17 -3.96 2.58
CA ALA A 23 -13.53 -3.07 3.54
C ALA A 23 -12.15 -3.63 3.92
N ALA A 24 -11.08 -2.95 3.48
CA ALA A 24 -9.82 -2.95 4.20
C ALA A 24 -9.74 -1.58 4.90
N GLU A 25 -10.11 -1.55 6.18
CA GLU A 25 -9.60 -0.52 7.08
C GLU A 25 -8.13 -0.89 7.32
N GLU A 26 -7.28 -0.54 6.37
CA GLU A 26 -5.83 -0.56 6.51
C GLU A 26 -5.49 0.49 7.56
N THR A 27 -4.83 0.05 8.63
CA THR A 27 -4.02 0.95 9.44
C THR A 27 -3.10 1.69 8.48
N GLU A 28 -3.38 2.95 8.18
CA GLU A 28 -2.54 3.80 7.32
C GLU A 28 -1.16 3.95 7.99
N ALA A 29 -0.28 2.96 7.80
CA ALA A 29 1.15 3.16 7.84
C ALA A 29 1.41 4.29 6.85
N THR A 30 2.05 5.35 7.32
CA THR A 30 2.30 6.51 6.48
C THR A 30 3.39 6.15 5.50
N VAL A 31 3.01 5.60 4.34
CA VAL A 31 3.95 5.21 3.29
C VAL A 31 4.79 6.42 2.86
N ASN A 32 6.11 6.22 2.85
CA ASN A 32 7.09 7.20 2.41
C ASN A 32 7.74 6.74 1.10
N LEU A 33 7.21 7.21 -0.04
CA LEU A 33 7.70 6.81 -1.38
C LEU A 33 9.16 7.18 -1.63
N THR A 34 9.66 8.27 -1.04
CA THR A 34 11.08 8.64 -1.17
C THR A 34 11.98 7.64 -0.47
N GLU A 35 11.59 7.19 0.73
CA GLU A 35 12.33 6.15 1.45
C GLU A 35 12.18 4.79 0.77
N GLY A 36 11.00 4.49 0.19
CA GLY A 36 10.80 3.31 -0.66
C GLY A 36 11.72 3.27 -1.88
N GLU A 37 11.91 4.40 -2.57
CA GLU A 37 12.87 4.53 -3.67
C GLU A 37 14.31 4.28 -3.20
N GLU A 38 14.75 4.94 -2.12
CA GLU A 38 16.10 4.76 -1.56
C GLU A 38 16.36 3.30 -1.15
N LEU A 39 15.42 2.68 -0.44
CA LEU A 39 15.52 1.28 -0.03
C LEU A 39 15.51 0.32 -1.23
N PHE A 40 14.77 0.61 -2.29
CA PHE A 40 14.78 -0.17 -3.54
C PHE A 40 16.14 -0.10 -4.23
N GLU A 41 16.72 1.10 -4.35
CA GLU A 41 18.06 1.29 -4.91
C GLU A 41 19.13 0.55 -4.11
N GLU A 42 19.04 0.57 -2.78
CA GLU A 42 20.01 -0.06 -1.89
C GLU A 42 19.91 -1.59 -1.85
N ASN A 43 18.70 -2.16 -1.86
CA ASN A 43 18.47 -3.58 -1.54
C ASN A 43 17.98 -4.42 -2.72
N CYS A 44 17.31 -3.82 -3.71
CA CYS A 44 16.59 -4.56 -4.75
C CYS A 44 17.25 -4.43 -6.13
N LEU A 45 17.70 -3.22 -6.47
CA LEU A 45 18.16 -2.85 -7.81
C LEU A 45 19.37 -3.66 -8.29
N SER A 46 20.26 -4.06 -7.37
CA SER A 46 21.47 -4.82 -7.72
C SER A 46 21.19 -6.23 -8.30
N CYS A 47 20.04 -6.81 -7.99
CA CYS A 47 19.64 -8.15 -8.46
C CYS A 47 18.51 -8.10 -9.49
N HIS A 48 17.51 -7.23 -9.31
CA HIS A 48 16.35 -7.14 -10.18
C HIS A 48 16.55 -6.18 -11.36
N GLY A 49 17.43 -5.18 -11.20
CA GLY A 49 17.57 -4.09 -12.15
C GLY A 49 16.44 -3.06 -12.03
N ASP A 50 16.66 -1.93 -12.69
CA ASP A 50 15.68 -0.85 -12.79
C ASP A 50 14.52 -1.29 -13.70
N GLY A 51 13.27 -1.09 -13.24
CA GLY A 51 12.07 -1.34 -14.04
C GLY A 51 11.51 -2.77 -14.06
N GLU A 52 12.24 -3.78 -13.61
CA GLU A 52 11.75 -5.18 -13.67
C GLU A 52 10.57 -5.43 -12.72
N LEU A 53 10.55 -4.75 -11.58
CA LEU A 53 9.54 -4.95 -10.54
C LEU A 53 8.39 -3.94 -10.62
N TYR A 54 8.53 -2.84 -11.37
CA TYR A 54 7.58 -1.73 -11.37
C TYR A 54 6.17 -2.16 -11.80
N GLY A 55 5.16 -1.63 -11.12
CA GLY A 55 3.75 -1.95 -11.29
C GLY A 55 3.33 -3.31 -10.72
N MET A 56 4.21 -3.99 -9.97
CA MET A 56 3.85 -5.20 -9.24
C MET A 56 2.97 -4.85 -8.02
N PRO A 57 1.92 -5.63 -7.71
CA PRO A 57 1.09 -5.37 -6.53
C PRO A 57 1.91 -5.39 -5.25
N SER A 58 1.65 -4.44 -4.34
CA SER A 58 2.40 -4.30 -3.09
C SER A 58 2.40 -5.60 -2.26
N ASP A 59 1.26 -6.29 -2.17
CA ASP A 59 1.12 -7.58 -1.46
C ASP A 59 2.04 -8.68 -2.02
N ASP A 60 2.20 -8.73 -3.35
CA ASP A 60 3.07 -9.71 -4.01
C ASP A 60 4.54 -9.39 -3.72
N VAL A 61 4.91 -8.10 -3.67
CA VAL A 61 6.26 -7.65 -3.33
C VAL A 61 6.58 -7.96 -1.86
N LEU A 62 5.66 -7.67 -0.93
CA LEU A 62 5.80 -7.99 0.49
C LEU A 62 6.02 -9.50 0.70
N THR A 63 5.19 -10.32 0.05
CA THR A 63 5.34 -11.79 0.10
C THR A 63 6.72 -12.21 -0.43
N GLY A 64 7.18 -11.61 -1.53
CA GLY A 64 8.51 -11.86 -2.07
C GLY A 64 9.65 -11.52 -1.10
N ILE A 65 9.54 -10.38 -0.40
CA ILE A 65 10.51 -9.94 0.62
C ILE A 65 10.51 -10.90 1.82
N GLU A 66 9.34 -11.30 2.31
CA GLU A 66 9.20 -12.21 3.46
C GLU A 66 9.70 -13.63 3.15
N GLU A 67 9.31 -14.19 2.01
CA GLU A 67 9.59 -15.59 1.65
C GLU A 67 10.95 -15.81 0.98
N GLY A 68 11.48 -14.81 0.28
CA GLY A 68 12.75 -14.92 -0.46
C GLY A 68 12.72 -16.01 -1.55
N PRO A 69 11.97 -15.85 -2.64
CA PRO A 69 11.86 -16.89 -3.67
C PRO A 69 13.18 -17.09 -4.44
N GLY A 70 13.47 -18.36 -4.77
CA GLY A 70 14.61 -18.71 -5.61
C GLY A 70 15.95 -18.40 -4.93
N PRO A 71 16.81 -17.55 -5.51
CA PRO A 71 18.08 -17.14 -4.88
C PRO A 71 17.95 -15.97 -3.90
N MET A 72 16.77 -15.35 -3.76
CA MET A 72 16.55 -14.20 -2.89
C MET A 72 16.57 -14.63 -1.42
N GLU A 73 17.22 -13.86 -0.56
CA GLU A 73 17.21 -14.13 0.88
C GLU A 73 15.86 -13.71 1.49
N PRO A 74 15.28 -14.49 2.42
CA PRO A 74 14.01 -14.15 3.06
C PRO A 74 14.20 -13.04 4.12
N ASN A 75 13.16 -12.24 4.35
CA ASN A 75 13.10 -11.15 5.31
C ASN A 75 14.22 -10.11 5.11
N MET A 76 14.46 -9.68 3.86
CA MET A 76 15.48 -8.65 3.59
C MET A 76 15.11 -7.28 4.17
N LEU A 77 13.81 -6.97 4.21
CA LEU A 77 13.22 -5.80 4.84
C LEU A 77 12.03 -6.26 5.69
N GLU A 78 11.69 -5.50 6.73
CA GLU A 78 10.60 -5.81 7.65
C GLU A 78 9.86 -4.52 8.04
N GLY A 79 8.57 -4.64 8.39
CA GLY A 79 7.76 -3.51 8.86
C GLY A 79 7.65 -2.38 7.83
N GLU A 80 7.70 -1.13 8.31
CA GLU A 80 7.51 0.08 7.48
C GLU A 80 8.49 0.15 6.29
N ASP A 81 9.71 -0.39 6.42
CA ASP A 81 10.69 -0.40 5.32
C ASP A 81 10.23 -1.30 4.17
N ALA A 82 9.67 -2.48 4.48
CA ALA A 82 9.13 -3.39 3.47
C ALA A 82 7.88 -2.80 2.80
N GLU A 83 7.00 -2.17 3.59
CA GLU A 83 5.78 -1.50 3.12
C GLU A 83 6.11 -0.31 2.21
N ASN A 84 7.12 0.49 2.56
CA ASN A 84 7.59 1.62 1.76
C ASN A 84 8.12 1.18 0.40
N VAL A 85 8.96 0.13 0.35
CA VAL A 85 9.48 -0.41 -0.92
C VAL A 85 8.37 -1.04 -1.76
N ALA A 86 7.51 -1.84 -1.15
CA ALA A 86 6.42 -2.51 -1.86
C ALA A 86 5.47 -1.50 -2.51
N THR A 87 5.13 -0.42 -1.79
CA THR A 87 4.28 0.64 -2.34
C THR A 87 5.00 1.47 -3.40
N TYR A 88 6.31 1.74 -3.23
CA TYR A 88 7.10 2.40 -4.28
C TYR A 88 7.09 1.59 -5.59
N VAL A 89 7.29 0.27 -5.48
CA VAL A 89 7.29 -0.64 -6.63
C VAL A 89 5.92 -0.67 -7.31
N GLU A 90 4.83 -0.66 -6.54
CA GLU A 90 3.47 -0.64 -7.08
C GLU A 90 3.11 0.69 -7.78
N ASP A 91 3.56 1.84 -7.25
CA ASP A 91 3.31 3.18 -7.81
C ASP A 91 4.24 3.52 -8.99
N ALA A 92 5.37 2.82 -9.13
CA ALA A 92 6.29 2.98 -10.25
C ALA A 92 5.71 2.38 -11.55
N ASP A 93 5.83 3.10 -12.67
CA ASP A 93 5.35 2.76 -14.03
C ASP A 93 6.48 2.84 -15.08
#